data_AF-F2QFZ9-F1
#
_entry.id   AF-F2QFZ9-F1
#
_cell.length_a   1.000
_cell.length_b   1.000
_cell.length_c   1.000
_cell.angle_alpha   90.00
_cell.angle_beta   90.00
_cell.angle_gamma   90.00
#
_symmetry.space_group_name_H-M   'P 1'
#
loop_
_entity.id
_entity.type
_entity.pdbx_description
1 polymer ?
#
loop_
_entity_poly.entity_id
_entity_poly.type
_entity_poly.pdbx_seq_one_letter_code
_entity_poly.pdbx_strand_id
1 'polypeptide(L)'
;MVKYVKETAHLYTDEWLGYNKVVKMYQRDFVNHSSREYVQGDVYTNMIEGFGAGLKREVLGVYHSWSKKYLQDYVDEYVFRYKTRDYSDSQCFNLLISNACVRTKYRELIDGY
;
A
#
# COMPACT_ATOMS: atom_id res chain seq x y z
N MET A 1 -8.95 13.44 4.49
CA MET A 1 -9.16 12.96 3.11
C MET A 1 -8.92 14.06 2.08
N VAL A 2 -9.59 15.22 2.22
CA VAL A 2 -9.54 16.33 1.25
C VAL A 2 -8.14 16.93 1.02
N LYS A 3 -7.21 16.79 1.97
CA LYS A 3 -5.84 17.36 1.85
C LYS A 3 -5.00 16.72 0.73
N TYR A 4 -5.24 15.46 0.39
CA TYR A 4 -4.35 14.67 -0.48
C TYR A 4 -5.02 14.13 -1.74
N VAL A 5 -6.33 14.33 -1.89
CA VAL A 5 -7.13 13.85 -3.04
C VAL A 5 -7.55 15.06 -3.85
N LYS A 6 -7.32 15.03 -5.17
CA LYS A 6 -7.75 16.11 -6.08
C LYS A 6 -9.27 16.19 -6.10
N GLU A 7 -9.83 17.40 -6.05
CA GLU A 7 -11.29 17.64 -6.07
C GLU A 7 -12.01 17.01 -7.27
N THR A 8 -11.31 16.83 -8.40
CA THR A 8 -11.84 16.21 -9.61
C THR A 8 -11.71 14.68 -9.65
N ALA A 9 -11.25 14.05 -8.56
CA ALA A 9 -11.07 12.60 -8.53
C ALA A 9 -12.42 11.88 -8.55
N HIS A 10 -12.47 10.79 -9.33
CA HIS A 10 -13.54 9.82 -9.25
C HIS A 10 -13.18 8.76 -8.21
N LEU A 11 -14.07 8.51 -7.25
CA LEU A 11 -13.86 7.54 -6.18
C LEU A 11 -14.57 6.23 -6.46
N TYR A 12 -13.86 5.12 -6.30
CA TYR A 12 -14.43 3.77 -6.30
C TYR A 12 -14.40 3.22 -4.88
N THR A 13 -15.57 2.85 -4.35
CA THR A 13 -15.71 2.38 -2.96
C THR A 13 -16.54 1.09 -2.88
N ASP A 14 -16.64 0.54 -1.67
CA ASP A 14 -17.65 -0.45 -1.31
C ASP A 14 -18.94 0.23 -0.81
N GLU A 15 -19.88 -0.56 -0.30
CA GLU A 15 -21.18 -0.12 0.22
C GLU A 15 -21.13 0.55 1.62
N TRP A 16 -19.95 0.75 2.21
CA TRP A 16 -19.84 1.21 3.59
C TRP A 16 -20.38 2.64 3.76
N LEU A 17 -21.34 2.77 4.69
CA LEU A 17 -22.04 4.04 4.97
C LEU A 17 -21.11 5.18 5.41
N GLY A 18 -19.88 4.87 5.84
CA GLY A 18 -18.84 5.87 6.14
C GLY A 18 -18.52 6.79 4.96
N TYR A 19 -18.71 6.32 3.73
CA TYR A 19 -18.46 7.11 2.52
C TYR A 19 -19.56 8.13 2.19
N ASN A 20 -20.70 8.12 2.89
CA ASN A 20 -21.83 9.02 2.59
C ASN A 20 -21.47 10.51 2.69
N LYS A 21 -20.50 10.86 3.54
CA LYS A 21 -20.00 12.25 3.64
C LYS A 21 -19.17 12.66 2.42
N VAL A 22 -18.54 11.69 1.76
CA VAL A 22 -17.60 11.90 0.66
C VAL A 22 -18.34 12.03 -0.68
N VAL A 23 -19.50 11.37 -0.84
CA VAL A 23 -20.39 11.50 -2.01
C VAL A 23 -20.80 12.96 -2.26
N LYS A 24 -20.87 13.77 -1.21
CA LYS A 24 -21.19 15.21 -1.34
C LYS A 24 -20.07 16.04 -1.96
N MET A 25 -18.85 15.51 -2.00
CA MET A 25 -17.64 16.24 -2.39
C MET A 25 -17.01 15.69 -3.68
N TYR A 26 -17.27 14.43 -4.04
CA TYR A 26 -16.63 13.75 -5.17
C TYR A 26 -17.65 12.92 -5.95
N GLN A 27 -17.39 12.73 -7.24
CA GLN A 27 -18.06 11.67 -8.01
C GLN A 27 -17.64 10.31 -7.44
N ARG A 28 -18.63 9.45 -7.18
CA ARG A 28 -18.41 8.15 -6.54
C ARG A 28 -19.25 7.07 -7.21
N ASP A 29 -18.58 6.02 -7.66
CA ASP A 29 -19.19 4.73 -7.97
C ASP A 29 -18.80 3.72 -6.89
N PHE A 30 -19.64 2.70 -6.70
CA PHE A 30 -19.37 1.68 -5.69
C PHE A 30 -19.88 0.31 -6.12
N VAL A 31 -19.22 -0.73 -5.64
CA VAL A 31 -19.70 -2.12 -5.77
C VAL A 31 -20.50 -2.50 -4.53
N ASN A 32 -21.55 -3.29 -4.72
CA ASN A 32 -22.35 -3.79 -3.61
C ASN A 32 -22.06 -5.27 -3.32
N HIS A 33 -21.18 -5.52 -2.36
CA HIS A 33 -20.82 -6.89 -1.99
C HIS A 33 -21.99 -7.67 -1.38
N SER A 34 -22.94 -6.98 -0.72
CA SER A 34 -24.15 -7.62 -0.18
C SER A 34 -25.03 -8.27 -1.26
N SER A 35 -25.02 -7.73 -2.47
CA SER A 35 -25.67 -8.32 -3.65
C SER A 35 -24.76 -9.26 -4.46
N ARG A 36 -23.59 -9.64 -3.92
CA ARG A 36 -22.56 -10.45 -4.60
C ARG A 36 -22.00 -9.80 -5.86
N GLU A 37 -22.00 -8.47 -5.91
CA GLU A 37 -21.33 -7.70 -6.94
C GLU A 37 -19.92 -7.32 -6.45
N TYR A 38 -18.90 -7.78 -7.17
CA TYR A 38 -17.49 -7.58 -6.80
C TYR A 38 -16.72 -6.74 -7.81
N VAL A 39 -17.25 -6.56 -9.02
CA VAL A 39 -16.66 -5.79 -10.11
C VAL A 39 -17.79 -5.24 -10.97
N GLN A 40 -17.77 -3.92 -11.23
CA GLN A 40 -18.63 -3.26 -12.20
C GLN A 40 -17.77 -2.42 -13.15
N GLY A 41 -17.35 -3.02 -14.28
CA GLY A 41 -16.37 -2.37 -15.16
C GLY A 41 -15.05 -2.11 -14.43
N ASP A 42 -14.62 -0.85 -14.40
CA ASP A 42 -13.41 -0.41 -13.66
C ASP A 42 -13.68 -0.13 -12.17
N VAL A 43 -14.93 -0.26 -11.71
CA VAL A 43 -15.32 -0.02 -10.32
C VAL A 43 -15.16 -1.32 -9.53
N TYR A 44 -14.12 -1.38 -8.69
CA TYR A 44 -13.89 -2.48 -7.75
C TYR A 44 -12.93 -2.07 -6.63
N THR A 45 -13.06 -2.71 -5.46
CA THR A 45 -12.18 -2.51 -4.29
C THR A 45 -11.27 -3.71 -3.99
N ASN A 46 -11.43 -4.81 -4.73
CA ASN A 46 -10.71 -6.08 -4.49
C ASN A 46 -9.18 -5.92 -4.42
N MET A 47 -8.59 -5.00 -5.20
CA MET A 47 -7.15 -4.80 -5.20
C MET A 47 -6.64 -4.26 -3.86
N ILE A 48 -7.30 -3.23 -3.31
CA ILE A 48 -6.89 -2.63 -2.03
C ILE A 48 -7.24 -3.55 -0.85
N GLU A 49 -8.33 -4.29 -0.94
CA GLU A 49 -8.70 -5.32 0.04
C GLU A 49 -7.66 -6.45 0.08
N GLY A 50 -7.25 -6.95 -1.09
CA GLY A 50 -6.19 -7.94 -1.22
C GLY A 50 -4.86 -7.45 -0.66
N PHE A 51 -4.50 -6.20 -0.96
CA PHE A 51 -3.32 -5.54 -0.39
C PHE A 51 -3.37 -5.51 1.14
N GLY A 52 -4.48 -5.05 1.73
CA GLY A 52 -4.66 -4.96 3.18
C GLY A 52 -4.71 -6.34 3.86
N ALA A 53 -5.29 -7.34 3.21
CA ALA A 53 -5.27 -8.71 3.70
C ALA A 53 -3.83 -9.28 3.73
N GLY A 54 -3.03 -9.03 2.69
CA GLY A 54 -1.62 -9.41 2.67
C GLY A 54 -0.81 -8.72 3.78
N LEU A 55 -1.01 -7.41 3.96
CA LEU A 55 -0.33 -6.64 5.01
C LEU A 55 -0.59 -7.23 6.40
N LYS A 56 -1.85 -7.57 6.70
CA LYS A 56 -2.24 -8.22 7.97
C LYS A 56 -1.56 -9.58 8.16
N ARG A 57 -1.46 -10.40 7.10
CA ARG A 57 -0.77 -11.70 7.18
C ARG A 57 0.72 -11.53 7.44
N GLU A 58 1.33 -10.52 6.84
CA GLU A 58 2.74 -10.22 7.09
C GLU A 58 3.01 -9.83 8.54
N VAL A 59 2.13 -9.02 9.16
CA VAL A 59 2.23 -8.71 10.59
C VAL A 59 2.26 -9.98 11.42
N LEU A 60 1.35 -10.90 11.15
CA LEU A 60 1.20 -12.14 11.92
C LEU A 60 2.35 -13.12 11.64
N GLY A 61 2.79 -13.23 10.39
CA GLY A 61 3.76 -14.23 9.96
C GLY A 61 5.23 -13.84 10.11
N VAL A 62 5.57 -12.57 9.87
CA VAL A 62 6.97 -12.08 9.86
C VAL A 62 7.32 -11.39 11.17
N TYR A 63 6.48 -10.45 11.62
CA TYR A 63 6.80 -9.58 12.75
C TYR A 63 6.16 -10.03 14.07
N HIS A 64 5.13 -10.88 14.02
CA HIS A 64 4.17 -11.24 15.07
C HIS A 64 3.39 -10.08 15.70
N SER A 65 3.97 -8.88 15.78
CA SER A 65 3.34 -7.66 16.24
C SER A 65 4.04 -6.42 15.68
N TRP A 66 3.33 -5.30 15.67
CA TRP A 66 3.91 -4.00 15.29
C TRP A 66 4.07 -3.08 16.49
N SER A 67 5.22 -2.43 16.57
CA SER A 67 5.36 -1.24 17.40
C SER A 67 4.73 -0.04 16.71
N LYS A 68 3.92 0.72 17.45
CA LYS A 68 3.34 2.00 16.97
C LYS A 68 4.41 2.98 16.49
N LYS A 69 5.62 2.92 17.06
CA LYS A 69 6.74 3.80 16.72
C LYS A 69 7.19 3.66 15.27
N TYR A 70 7.15 2.44 14.73
CA TYR A 70 7.70 2.11 13.41
C TYR A 70 6.60 1.73 12.41
N LEU A 71 5.35 2.15 12.67
CA LEU A 71 4.20 1.74 11.86
C LEU A 71 4.36 2.13 10.39
N GLN A 72 4.91 3.31 10.12
CA GLN A 72 5.17 3.76 8.75
C GLN A 72 6.26 2.89 8.09
N ASP A 73 7.33 2.56 8.79
CA ASP A 73 8.42 1.73 8.26
C ASP A 73 7.93 0.33 7.86
N TYR A 74 7.04 -0.29 8.65
CA TYR A 74 6.41 -1.57 8.29
C TYR A 74 5.55 -1.46 7.03
N VAL A 75 4.80 -0.36 6.89
CA VAL A 75 3.96 -0.14 5.71
C VAL A 75 4.83 0.13 4.47
N ASP A 76 5.89 0.91 4.61
CA ASP A 76 6.81 1.24 3.51
C ASP A 76 7.55 0.00 3.03
N GLU A 77 8.02 -0.86 3.94
CA GLU A 77 8.62 -2.15 3.61
C GLU A 77 7.61 -3.05 2.87
N TYR A 78 6.38 -3.16 3.37
CA TYR A 78 5.36 -3.96 2.70
C TYR A 78 5.02 -3.43 1.31
N VAL A 79 4.92 -2.11 1.15
CA VAL A 79 4.71 -1.48 -0.15
C VAL A 79 5.88 -1.77 -1.09
N PHE A 80 7.12 -1.70 -0.60
CA PHE A 80 8.31 -2.04 -1.37
C PHE A 80 8.21 -3.49 -1.88
N ARG A 81 8.00 -4.44 -0.96
CA ARG A 81 7.87 -5.87 -1.28
C ARG A 81 6.72 -6.17 -2.23
N TYR A 82 5.56 -5.54 -2.02
CA TYR A 82 4.40 -5.70 -2.89
C TYR A 82 4.68 -5.20 -4.31
N LYS A 83 5.40 -4.08 -4.46
CA LYS A 83 5.74 -3.52 -5.78
C LYS A 83 6.87 -4.27 -6.49
N THR A 84 7.75 -4.93 -5.74
CA THR A 84 8.90 -5.67 -6.29
C THR A 84 8.70 -7.19 -6.31
N ARG A 85 7.47 -7.68 -6.09
CA ARG A 85 7.19 -9.13 -5.97
C ARG A 85 7.66 -9.97 -7.17
N ASP A 86 7.69 -9.36 -8.35
CA ASP A 86 8.03 -10.00 -9.63
C ASP A 86 9.48 -9.71 -10.06
N TYR A 87 10.26 -9.03 -9.21
CA TYR A 87 11.64 -8.65 -9.50
C TYR A 87 12.58 -9.77 -9.06
N SER A 88 13.68 -9.93 -9.77
CA SER A 88 14.80 -10.75 -9.30
C SER A 88 15.47 -10.12 -8.07
N ASP A 89 16.13 -10.95 -7.26
CA ASP A 89 16.85 -10.48 -6.07
C ASP A 89 17.86 -9.37 -6.39
N SER A 90 18.54 -9.46 -7.54
CA SER A 90 19.49 -8.43 -7.99
C SER A 90 18.80 -7.10 -8.29
N GLN A 91 17.62 -7.13 -8.91
CA GLN A 91 16.83 -5.91 -9.17
C GLN A 91 16.31 -5.30 -7.87
N CYS A 92 15.80 -6.13 -6.94
CA CYS A 92 15.37 -5.70 -5.62
C CYS A 92 16.52 -5.04 -4.85
N PHE A 93 17.68 -5.68 -4.83
CA PHE A 93 18.86 -5.15 -4.15
C PHE A 93 19.31 -3.81 -4.74
N ASN A 94 19.43 -3.72 -6.06
CA ASN A 94 19.83 -2.48 -6.72
C ASN A 94 18.82 -1.36 -6.47
N LEU A 95 17.52 -1.67 -6.47
CA LEU A 95 16.47 -0.70 -6.17
C LEU A 95 16.54 -0.21 -4.73
N LEU A 96 16.75 -1.11 -3.77
CA LEU A 96 16.91 -0.77 -2.36
C LEU A 96 18.09 0.18 -2.15
N ILE A 97 19.27 -0.16 -2.67
CA ILE A 97 20.48 0.66 -2.52
C ILE A 97 20.31 2.03 -3.19
N SER A 98 19.70 2.07 -4.37
CA SER A 98 19.46 3.34 -5.08
C SER A 98 18.51 4.28 -4.32
N ASN A 99 17.63 3.75 -3.47
CA ASN A 99 16.64 4.53 -2.71
C ASN A 99 16.96 4.64 -1.21
N ALA A 100 18.04 4.02 -0.73
CA ALA A 100 18.38 4.02 0.69
C ALA A 100 18.69 5.42 1.23
N CYS A 101 18.98 6.40 0.37
CA CYS A 101 19.34 7.78 0.75
C CYS A 101 20.49 7.87 1.76
N VAL A 102 21.26 6.79 1.92
CA VAL A 102 22.47 6.73 2.75
C VAL A 102 23.66 6.94 1.82
N ARG A 103 24.53 7.89 2.17
CA ARG A 103 25.81 8.05 1.49
C ARG A 103 26.74 6.93 1.96
N THR A 104 26.88 5.88 1.17
CA THR A 104 27.87 4.82 1.40
C THR A 104 29.21 5.25 0.82
N LYS A 105 30.24 5.47 1.65
CA LYS A 105 31.60 5.64 1.14
C LYS A 105 32.18 4.29 0.80
N TYR A 106 32.95 4.21 -0.30
CA TYR A 106 33.62 2.97 -0.70
C TYR A 106 34.41 2.33 0.47
N ARG A 107 35.14 3.13 1.25
CA ARG A 107 35.85 2.68 2.45
C ARG A 107 34.97 1.97 3.49
N GLU A 108 33.73 2.45 3.69
CA GLU A 108 32.78 1.85 4.65
C GLU A 108 32.23 0.50 4.17
N LEU A 109 32.31 0.22 2.86
CA LEU A 109 31.86 -1.05 2.27
C LEU A 109 32.92 -2.15 2.33
N ILE A 110 34.21 -1.79 2.29
CA ILE A 110 35.33 -2.75 2.33
C ILE A 110 35.79 -3.07 3.75
N ASP A 111 35.79 -2.08 4.65
CA ASP A 111 36.40 -2.24 5.97
C ASP A 111 35.40 -2.69 7.06
N GLY A 112 34.09 -2.65 6.79
CA GLY A 112 33.05 -2.89 7.79
C GLY A 112 33.01 -1.79 8.87
N TYR A 113 31.92 -1.72 9.63
CA TYR A 113 31.82 -0.83 10.80
C TYR A 113 32.61 -1.38 11.99
#